data_AF-A0A929J3Z6-F1
#
_entry.id   AF-A0A929J3Z6-F1
#
_cell.length_a   1.000
_cell.length_b   1.000
_cell.length_c   1.000
_cell.angle_alpha   90.00
_cell.angle_beta   90.00
_cell.angle_gamma   90.00
#
_symmetry.space_group_name_H-M   'P 1'
#
loop_
_entity.id
_entity.type
_entity.pdbx_description
1 polymer ?
#
loop_
_entity_poly.entity_id
_entity_poly.type
_entity_poly.pdbx_seq_one_letter_code
_entity_poly.pdbx_strand_id
1 'polypeptide(L)'
;MAIKNKIEIIYQDEYIIAVNKPQALLSVPGLGPDKQDCMISRLVEVIPEAKVVHRLDCYTSGIMLFAIGIEMQRALSRIFHDRKIHKQYIAVVKDWFDEEEGVIKFPMRCDIDNRPIQIVDYEHGKSAVTHWQVLKRDTDSVRLLLKPVTGRTHQLRVHCAAMNFPIIGDGLYGKGVAEHPRMLLHADNLLFEHPVTNKEMHLSAPCEF
;
A
#
# COMPACT_ATOMS: atom_id res chain seq x y z
N MET A 1 12.97 28.68 0.97
CA MET A 1 13.52 27.35 0.60
C MET A 1 13.63 26.51 1.88
N ALA A 2 12.50 25.98 2.33
CA ALA A 2 12.26 25.11 3.50
C ALA A 2 10.76 24.83 3.42
N ILE A 3 10.22 23.61 3.40
CA ILE A 3 10.55 22.39 4.13
C ILE A 3 10.39 21.24 3.12
N LYS A 4 11.47 20.63 2.64
CA LYS A 4 11.36 19.29 2.03
C LYS A 4 11.04 18.35 3.19
N ASN A 5 9.78 17.93 3.30
CA ASN A 5 9.29 17.17 4.47
C ASN A 5 10.29 16.07 4.85
N LYS A 6 10.68 16.09 6.12
CA LYS A 6 11.55 15.10 6.75
C LYS A 6 11.03 13.71 6.41
N ILE A 7 11.85 12.92 5.72
CA ILE A 7 11.56 11.51 5.47
C ILE A 7 11.57 10.82 6.82
N GLU A 8 10.45 10.23 7.21
CA GLU A 8 10.37 9.45 8.44
C GLU A 8 10.94 8.05 8.16
N ILE A 9 12.18 7.82 8.57
CA ILE A 9 12.84 6.52 8.48
C ILE A 9 12.43 5.70 9.71
N ILE A 10 11.79 4.57 9.47
CA ILE A 10 11.36 3.60 10.49
C ILE A 10 12.53 2.67 10.84
N TYR A 11 13.27 2.26 9.81
CA TYR A 11 14.38 1.32 9.93
C TYR A 11 15.41 1.58 8.85
N GLN A 12 16.69 1.41 9.18
CA GLN A 12 17.78 1.45 8.24
C GLN A 12 18.93 0.57 8.72
N ASP A 13 19.46 -0.25 7.82
CA ASP A 13 20.75 -0.93 7.97
C ASP A 13 21.59 -0.71 6.69
N GLU A 14 22.62 -1.54 6.48
CA GLU A 14 23.51 -1.48 5.30
C GLU A 14 22.81 -1.87 3.98
N TYR A 15 21.67 -2.56 4.06
CA TYR A 15 21.02 -3.22 2.93
C TYR A 15 19.62 -2.67 2.63
N ILE A 16 18.85 -2.29 3.65
CA ILE A 16 17.44 -1.94 3.51
C ILE A 16 17.09 -0.65 4.26
N ILE A 17 16.09 0.04 3.74
CA ILE A 17 15.49 1.22 4.38
C ILE A 17 13.98 1.03 4.39
N ALA A 18 13.35 1.21 5.54
CA ALA A 18 11.91 1.34 5.65
C ALA A 18 11.54 2.76 6.05
N VAL A 19 10.57 3.34 5.36
CA VAL A 19 10.07 4.70 5.63
C VAL A 19 8.58 4.67 5.88
N ASN A 20 8.09 5.62 6.67
CA ASN A 20 6.66 5.90 6.77
C ASN A 20 6.29 6.89 5.66
N LYS A 21 5.71 6.39 4.56
CA LYS A 21 5.32 7.23 3.44
C LYS A 21 4.08 8.04 3.85
N PRO A 22 4.10 9.38 3.78
CA PRO A 22 2.89 10.17 3.99
C PRO A 22 1.87 9.89 2.88
N GLN A 23 0.61 10.18 3.15
CA GLN A 23 -0.41 10.24 2.12
C GLN A 23 -0.15 11.40 1.12
N ALA A 24 -0.79 11.34 -0.05
CA ALA A 24 -0.67 12.32 -1.13
C ALA A 24 0.77 12.52 -1.66
N LEU A 25 1.65 11.54 -1.43
CA LEU A 25 3.00 11.49 -1.99
C LEU A 25 3.14 10.24 -2.85
N LEU A 26 3.60 10.41 -4.10
CA LEU A 26 3.86 9.28 -4.99
C LEU A 26 5.00 8.41 -4.46
N SER A 27 4.95 7.10 -4.72
CA SER A 27 6.06 6.19 -4.40
C SER A 27 7.25 6.37 -5.36
N VAL A 28 6.93 6.60 -6.64
CA VAL A 28 7.89 6.75 -7.76
C VAL A 28 7.46 7.92 -8.65
N PRO A 29 8.34 8.46 -9.50
CA PRO A 29 7.98 9.55 -10.38
C PRO A 29 6.78 9.18 -11.27
N GLY A 30 5.81 10.09 -11.35
CA GLY A 30 4.66 9.96 -12.23
C GLY A 30 4.98 10.39 -13.67
N LEU A 31 3.96 10.30 -14.53
CA LEU A 31 4.02 10.84 -15.88
C LEU A 31 3.82 12.37 -15.84
N GLY A 32 4.78 13.12 -16.36
CA GLY A 32 4.73 14.59 -16.44
C GLY A 32 5.70 15.29 -15.48
N PRO A 33 6.18 16.49 -15.83
CA PRO A 33 7.20 17.22 -15.05
C PRO A 33 6.70 17.65 -13.66
N ASP A 34 5.39 17.79 -13.47
CA ASP A 34 4.72 18.13 -12.22
C ASP A 34 4.65 16.97 -11.20
N LYS A 35 4.94 15.74 -11.64
CA LYS A 35 4.80 14.51 -10.81
C LYS A 35 6.14 13.85 -10.46
N GLN A 36 7.22 14.62 -10.48
CA GLN A 36 8.57 14.12 -10.19
C GLN A 36 8.88 14.05 -8.69
N ASP A 37 8.17 14.83 -7.87
CA ASP A 37 8.28 14.75 -6.41
C ASP A 37 7.60 13.48 -5.87
N CYS A 38 8.39 12.58 -5.29
CA CYS A 38 7.96 11.28 -4.82
C CYS A 38 8.90 10.74 -3.73
N MET A 39 8.52 9.62 -3.12
CA MET A 39 9.28 9.03 -2.02
C MET A 39 10.71 8.66 -2.43
N ILE A 40 10.88 7.99 -3.57
CA ILE A 40 12.23 7.64 -4.04
C ILE A 40 13.06 8.88 -4.39
N SER A 41 12.49 9.91 -5.05
CA SER A 41 13.27 11.09 -5.43
C SER A 41 13.77 11.87 -4.21
N ARG A 42 12.96 11.94 -3.15
CA ARG A 42 13.40 12.51 -1.87
C ARG A 42 14.44 11.63 -1.18
N LEU A 43 14.26 10.31 -1.20
CA LEU A 43 15.16 9.38 -0.51
C LEU A 43 16.56 9.35 -1.13
N VAL A 44 16.68 9.40 -2.46
CA VAL A 44 17.99 9.40 -3.14
C VAL A 44 18.82 10.67 -2.89
N GLU A 45 18.20 11.77 -2.46
CA GLU A 45 18.94 12.96 -2.03
C GLU A 45 19.74 12.73 -0.75
N VAL A 46 19.30 11.79 0.10
CA VAL A 46 19.94 11.45 1.38
C VAL A 46 20.71 10.14 1.27
N ILE A 47 20.19 9.17 0.52
CA ILE A 47 20.77 7.84 0.31
C ILE A 47 20.78 7.53 -1.20
N PRO A 48 21.83 7.96 -1.93
CA PRO A 48 21.88 7.87 -3.40
C PRO A 48 21.71 6.46 -3.97
N GLU A 49 22.05 5.43 -3.21
CA GLU A 49 21.95 4.03 -3.61
C GLU A 49 20.57 3.42 -3.40
N ALA A 50 19.61 4.16 -2.85
CA ALA A 50 18.26 3.68 -2.61
C ALA A 50 17.59 3.22 -3.92
N LYS A 51 16.93 2.05 -3.88
CA LYS A 51 16.20 1.44 -5.00
C LYS A 51 14.81 1.01 -4.55
N VAL A 52 13.84 1.20 -5.44
CA VAL A 52 12.45 0.82 -5.24
C VAL A 52 12.28 -0.69 -5.44
N VAL A 53 11.59 -1.35 -4.52
CA VAL A 53 11.29 -2.79 -4.59
C VAL A 53 9.78 -3.08 -4.62
N HIS A 54 8.97 -2.16 -4.09
CA HIS A 54 7.51 -2.19 -4.17
C HIS A 54 6.96 -0.77 -4.15
N ARG A 55 5.64 -0.60 -4.25
CA ARG A 55 5.00 0.72 -4.32
C ARG A 55 3.71 0.72 -3.50
N LEU A 56 3.44 1.87 -2.87
CA LEU A 56 2.12 2.23 -2.36
C LEU A 56 1.44 3.21 -3.32
N ASP A 57 0.11 3.23 -3.32
CA ASP A 57 -0.66 4.24 -4.04
C ASP A 57 -0.37 5.64 -3.48
N CYS A 58 -0.57 6.69 -4.29
CA CYS A 58 -0.29 8.08 -3.90
C CYS A 58 -0.93 8.45 -2.55
N TYR A 59 -2.22 8.13 -2.39
CA TYR A 59 -3.01 8.46 -1.21
C TYR A 59 -2.93 7.42 -0.08
N THR A 60 -2.30 6.26 -0.31
CA THR A 60 -2.04 5.29 0.76
C THR A 60 -0.85 5.76 1.57
N SER A 61 -0.99 5.84 2.88
CA SER A 61 0.15 6.11 3.79
C SER A 61 0.76 4.82 4.32
N GLY A 62 1.89 4.92 5.03
CA GLY A 62 2.44 3.83 5.84
C GLY A 62 3.73 3.27 5.29
N ILE A 63 4.10 2.11 5.79
CA ILE A 63 5.42 1.52 5.58
C ILE A 63 5.72 1.20 4.11
N MET A 64 6.84 1.73 3.63
CA MET A 64 7.41 1.44 2.31
C MET A 64 8.87 1.02 2.48
N LEU A 65 9.26 -0.04 1.77
CA LEU A 65 10.57 -0.67 1.87
C LEU A 65 11.38 -0.33 0.62
N PHE A 66 12.65 -0.07 0.81
CA PHE A 66 13.64 0.22 -0.22
C PHE A 66 14.88 -0.64 0.01
N ALA A 67 15.55 -0.96 -1.09
CA ALA A 67 16.87 -1.58 -1.05
C ALA A 67 17.96 -0.50 -1.11
N ILE A 68 19.13 -0.79 -0.55
CA ILE A 68 20.38 -0.09 -0.78
C ILE A 68 21.19 -0.97 -1.75
N GLY A 69 21.43 -0.45 -2.95
CA GLY A 69 22.17 -1.16 -3.99
C GLY A 69 21.32 -2.14 -4.83
N ILE A 70 21.88 -2.52 -5.99
CA ILE A 70 21.17 -3.31 -7.01
C ILE A 70 20.95 -4.76 -6.60
N GLU A 71 21.90 -5.37 -5.89
CA GLU A 71 21.78 -6.77 -5.48
C GLU A 71 20.67 -6.94 -4.44
N MET A 72 20.58 -6.03 -3.46
CA MET A 72 19.48 -6.05 -2.50
C MET A 72 18.14 -5.72 -3.15
N GLN A 73 18.11 -4.85 -4.17
CA GLN A 73 16.88 -4.60 -4.93
C GLN A 73 16.37 -5.89 -5.56
N ARG A 74 17.24 -6.67 -6.20
CA ARG A 74 16.87 -7.97 -6.80
C ARG A 74 16.36 -8.96 -5.75
N ALA A 75 17.08 -9.09 -4.63
CA ALA A 75 16.70 -9.99 -3.54
C ALA A 75 15.34 -9.64 -2.95
N LEU A 76 15.10 -8.36 -2.63
CA LEU A 76 13.82 -7.91 -2.12
C LEU A 76 12.70 -8.05 -3.16
N SER A 77 12.95 -7.69 -4.42
CA SER A 77 11.96 -7.83 -5.49
C SER A 77 11.52 -9.28 -5.65
N ARG A 78 12.44 -10.23 -5.45
CA ARG A 78 12.16 -11.67 -5.45
C ARG A 78 11.26 -12.09 -4.28
N ILE A 79 11.48 -11.62 -3.05
CA ILE A 79 10.58 -11.99 -1.93
C ILE A 79 9.15 -11.42 -2.11
N PHE A 80 9.00 -10.25 -2.75
CA PHE A 80 7.68 -9.72 -3.13
C PHE A 80 7.03 -10.58 -4.22
N HIS A 81 7.81 -10.99 -5.23
CA HIS A 81 7.34 -11.86 -6.31
C HIS A 81 6.90 -13.23 -5.79
N ASP A 82 7.74 -13.85 -4.96
CA ASP A 82 7.55 -15.18 -4.36
C ASP A 82 6.54 -15.15 -3.19
N ARG A 83 5.98 -13.98 -2.86
CA ARG A 83 5.00 -13.76 -1.77
C ARG A 83 5.53 -14.18 -0.39
N LYS A 84 6.84 -14.05 -0.17
CA LYS A 84 7.53 -14.30 1.11
C LYS A 84 7.54 -13.09 2.04
N ILE A 85 6.88 -12.01 1.64
CA ILE A 85 6.62 -10.84 2.48
C ILE A 85 5.13 -10.74 2.79
N HIS A 86 4.82 -10.73 4.07
CA HIS A 86 3.48 -10.52 4.58
C HIS A 86 3.25 -9.03 4.79
N LYS A 87 2.18 -8.52 4.18
CA LYS A 87 1.80 -7.12 4.29
C LYS A 87 0.50 -7.03 5.06
N GLN A 88 0.42 -6.09 6.00
CA GLN A 88 -0.78 -5.81 6.76
C GLN A 88 -1.13 -4.33 6.56
N TYR A 89 -2.41 -4.09 6.31
CA TYR A 89 -2.96 -2.76 6.10
C TYR A 89 -4.13 -2.55 7.04
N ILE A 90 -4.27 -1.33 7.53
CA ILE A 90 -5.47 -0.87 8.22
C ILE A 90 -6.29 -0.05 7.24
N ALA A 91 -7.57 -0.37 7.13
CA ALA A 91 -8.53 0.40 6.35
C ALA A 91 -9.77 0.72 7.18
N VAL A 92 -10.40 1.87 6.91
CA VAL A 92 -11.76 2.15 7.40
C VAL A 92 -12.68 2.20 6.20
N VAL A 93 -13.67 1.33 6.20
CA VAL A 93 -14.68 1.22 5.15
C VAL A 93 -16.01 1.79 5.62
N LYS A 94 -16.82 2.26 4.68
CA LYS A 94 -18.18 2.73 4.95
C LYS A 94 -19.10 1.54 5.18
N ASP A 95 -20.16 1.82 5.93
CA ASP A 95 -21.26 0.91 6.22
C ASP A 95 -20.80 -0.24 7.11
N TRP A 96 -21.76 -0.91 7.73
CA TRP A 96 -21.54 -1.98 8.67
C TRP A 96 -21.96 -3.32 8.08
N PHE A 97 -21.28 -4.40 8.48
CA PHE A 97 -21.60 -5.76 8.09
C PHE A 97 -21.31 -6.77 9.22
N ASP A 98 -22.00 -7.90 9.17
CA ASP A 98 -22.04 -8.92 10.23
C ASP A 98 -20.76 -9.77 10.25
N GLU A 99 -20.15 -10.03 9.10
CA GLU A 99 -19.03 -10.96 8.99
C GLU A 99 -17.76 -10.45 9.70
N GLU A 100 -17.10 -11.34 10.45
CA GLU A 100 -15.88 -11.02 11.22
C GLU A 100 -14.60 -11.08 10.38
N GLU A 101 -14.55 -11.96 9.38
CA GLU A 101 -13.38 -12.15 8.52
C GLU A 101 -13.78 -12.78 7.19
N GLY A 102 -12.87 -12.72 6.22
CA GLY A 102 -13.12 -13.33 4.92
C GLY A 102 -11.95 -13.24 3.94
N VAL A 103 -12.23 -13.70 2.72
CA VAL A 103 -11.25 -13.71 1.61
C VAL A 103 -11.90 -13.20 0.34
N ILE A 104 -11.30 -12.17 -0.25
CA ILE A 104 -11.73 -11.56 -1.51
C ILE A 104 -10.83 -12.10 -2.62
N LYS A 105 -11.44 -12.67 -3.66
CA LYS A 105 -10.72 -13.29 -4.79
C LYS A 105 -11.09 -12.69 -6.15
N PHE A 106 -11.66 -11.50 -6.17
CA PHE A 106 -12.08 -10.84 -7.40
C PHE A 106 -10.86 -10.57 -8.31
N PRO A 107 -10.80 -11.17 -9.51
CA PRO A 107 -9.74 -10.89 -10.48
C PRO A 107 -9.87 -9.48 -11.05
N MET A 108 -8.74 -8.88 -11.43
CA MET A 108 -8.70 -7.43 -11.67
C MET A 108 -7.79 -7.05 -12.83
N ARG A 109 -8.14 -5.97 -13.53
CA ARG A 109 -7.26 -5.32 -14.51
C ARG A 109 -7.43 -3.80 -14.52
N CYS A 110 -6.54 -3.14 -15.24
CA CYS A 110 -6.69 -1.73 -15.54
C CYS A 110 -7.91 -1.52 -16.44
N ASP A 111 -8.70 -0.50 -16.11
CA ASP A 111 -9.62 0.11 -17.06
C ASP A 111 -8.77 0.97 -18.01
N ILE A 112 -8.77 0.60 -19.29
CA ILE A 112 -7.90 1.22 -20.30
C ILE A 112 -8.43 2.60 -20.66
N ASP A 113 -9.74 2.79 -20.61
CA ASP A 113 -10.44 4.01 -21.02
C ASP A 113 -10.46 5.04 -19.88
N ASN A 114 -10.43 4.58 -18.63
CA ASN A 114 -10.50 5.43 -17.44
C ASN A 114 -9.25 5.39 -16.55
N ARG A 115 -8.05 5.32 -17.15
CA ARG A 115 -6.78 5.29 -16.38
C ARG A 115 -6.72 6.45 -15.37
N PRO A 116 -6.30 6.20 -14.11
CA PRO A 116 -5.65 4.98 -13.59
C PRO A 116 -6.61 3.96 -12.96
N ILE A 117 -7.93 4.04 -13.19
CA ILE A 117 -8.93 3.15 -12.58
C ILE A 117 -8.64 1.68 -12.91
N GLN A 118 -8.97 0.82 -11.95
CA GLN A 118 -8.87 -0.64 -12.02
C GLN A 118 -10.26 -1.21 -11.77
N ILE A 119 -10.62 -2.28 -12.47
CA ILE A 119 -11.95 -2.88 -12.43
C ILE A 119 -11.85 -4.39 -12.17
N VAL A 120 -12.92 -4.95 -11.63
CA VAL A 120 -13.11 -6.40 -11.54
C VAL A 120 -13.44 -6.92 -12.93
N ASP A 121 -12.74 -7.97 -13.37
CA ASP A 121 -12.96 -8.60 -14.66
C ASP A 121 -12.61 -10.09 -14.56
N TYR A 122 -13.59 -10.96 -14.75
CA TYR A 122 -13.44 -12.41 -14.63
C TYR A 122 -12.83 -13.08 -15.88
N GLU A 123 -12.85 -12.40 -17.03
CA GLU A 123 -12.36 -12.94 -18.30
C GLU A 123 -10.89 -12.56 -18.53
N HIS A 124 -10.55 -11.30 -18.27
CA HIS A 124 -9.23 -10.73 -18.57
C HIS A 124 -8.46 -10.26 -17.32
N GLY A 125 -9.09 -10.33 -16.14
CA GLY A 125 -8.46 -9.90 -14.90
C GLY A 125 -7.37 -10.87 -14.43
N LYS A 126 -6.32 -10.31 -13.85
CA LYS A 126 -5.30 -11.09 -13.14
C LYS A 126 -5.83 -11.48 -11.77
N SER A 127 -5.53 -12.70 -11.34
CA SER A 127 -5.85 -13.16 -9.99
C SER A 127 -5.32 -12.20 -8.93
N ALA A 128 -6.19 -11.84 -8.00
CA ALA A 128 -5.92 -11.02 -6.84
C ALA A 128 -6.59 -11.62 -5.60
N VAL A 129 -5.87 -11.70 -4.49
CA VAL A 129 -6.34 -12.31 -3.25
C VAL A 129 -6.02 -11.40 -2.07
N THR A 130 -7.04 -11.08 -1.28
CA THR A 130 -6.95 -10.28 -0.05
C THR A 130 -7.70 -11.01 1.06
N HIS A 131 -7.02 -11.30 2.17
CA HIS A 131 -7.70 -11.69 3.40
C HIS A 131 -8.05 -10.44 4.18
N TRP A 132 -9.16 -10.47 4.91
CA TRP A 132 -9.56 -9.35 5.76
C TRP A 132 -10.16 -9.84 7.07
N GLN A 133 -10.10 -8.99 8.09
CA GLN A 133 -10.66 -9.23 9.41
C GLN A 133 -11.16 -7.91 9.99
N VAL A 134 -12.32 -7.92 10.66
CA VAL A 134 -12.83 -6.79 11.42
C VAL A 134 -11.98 -6.59 12.68
N LEU A 135 -11.53 -5.36 12.88
CA LEU A 135 -10.86 -4.92 14.11
C LEU A 135 -11.80 -4.17 15.04
N LYS A 136 -12.65 -3.32 14.46
CA LYS A 136 -13.59 -2.49 15.22
C LYS A 136 -14.77 -2.10 14.35
N ARG A 137 -15.95 -2.03 14.95
CA ARG A 137 -17.17 -1.48 14.35
C ARG A 137 -17.52 -0.18 15.06
N ASP A 138 -17.80 0.83 14.27
CA ASP A 138 -18.37 2.11 14.69
C ASP A 138 -19.76 2.25 14.02
N THR A 139 -20.52 3.30 14.34
CA THR A 139 -21.92 3.45 13.91
C THR A 139 -22.13 3.32 12.39
N ASP A 140 -21.25 3.94 11.60
CA ASP A 140 -21.37 4.02 10.14
C ASP A 140 -20.11 3.54 9.40
N SER A 141 -19.22 2.85 10.11
CA SER A 141 -17.94 2.41 9.55
C SER A 141 -17.36 1.19 10.24
N VAL A 142 -16.49 0.48 9.52
CA VAL A 142 -15.78 -0.69 10.03
C VAL A 142 -14.29 -0.53 9.78
N ARG A 143 -13.50 -0.72 10.82
CA ARG A 143 -12.05 -0.80 10.73
C ARG A 143 -11.64 -2.23 10.42
N LEU A 144 -10.91 -2.41 9.33
CA LEU A 144 -10.46 -3.68 8.81
C LEU A 144 -8.93 -3.80 8.87
N LEU A 145 -8.48 -5.00 9.24
CA LEU A 145 -7.15 -5.49 8.91
C LEU A 145 -7.22 -6.17 7.55
N LEU A 146 -6.45 -5.69 6.58
CA LEU A 146 -6.34 -6.24 5.24
C LEU A 146 -4.95 -6.87 5.04
N LYS A 147 -4.91 -8.10 4.54
CA LYS A 147 -3.69 -8.88 4.28
C LYS A 147 -3.65 -9.28 2.80
N PRO A 148 -3.16 -8.41 1.89
CA PRO A 148 -3.10 -8.72 0.46
C PRO A 148 -2.01 -9.75 0.16
N VAL A 149 -2.40 -10.91 -0.34
CA VAL A 149 -1.47 -11.98 -0.77
C VAL A 149 -0.79 -11.58 -2.08
N THR A 150 -1.56 -11.06 -3.02
CA THR A 150 -1.06 -10.45 -4.25
C THR A 150 -0.77 -8.95 -4.07
N GLY A 151 -0.24 -8.28 -5.10
CA GLY A 151 0.03 -6.85 -5.09
C GLY A 151 -0.38 -6.18 -6.39
N ARG A 152 -1.68 -6.24 -6.73
CA ARG A 152 -2.21 -5.54 -7.91
C ARG A 152 -2.38 -4.05 -7.62
N THR A 153 -2.29 -3.22 -8.66
CA THR A 153 -2.58 -1.79 -8.55
C THR A 153 -3.98 -1.59 -7.95
N HIS A 154 -4.10 -0.72 -6.95
CA HIS A 154 -5.36 -0.43 -6.25
C HIS A 154 -6.10 -1.66 -5.68
N GLN A 155 -5.41 -2.79 -5.46
CA GLN A 155 -6.05 -4.07 -5.13
C GLN A 155 -7.05 -3.95 -3.98
N LEU A 156 -6.59 -3.45 -2.83
CA LEU A 156 -7.40 -3.33 -1.61
C LEU A 156 -8.61 -2.42 -1.83
N ARG A 157 -8.40 -1.30 -2.54
CA ARG A 157 -9.43 -0.28 -2.79
C ARG A 157 -10.58 -0.82 -3.63
N VAL A 158 -10.26 -1.48 -4.73
CA VAL A 158 -11.27 -2.12 -5.58
C VAL A 158 -11.89 -3.33 -4.89
N HIS A 159 -11.12 -4.14 -4.16
CA HIS A 159 -11.67 -5.28 -3.42
C HIS A 159 -12.71 -4.84 -2.39
N CYS A 160 -12.39 -3.81 -1.59
CA CYS A 160 -13.34 -3.21 -0.65
C CYS A 160 -14.58 -2.64 -1.38
N ALA A 161 -14.37 -1.87 -2.45
CA ALA A 161 -15.48 -1.31 -3.23
C ALA A 161 -16.37 -2.40 -3.88
N ALA A 162 -15.78 -3.49 -4.38
CA ALA A 162 -16.50 -4.61 -4.99
C ALA A 162 -17.28 -5.46 -3.97
N MET A 163 -16.93 -5.37 -2.68
CA MET A 163 -17.76 -5.89 -1.59
C MET A 163 -18.91 -4.94 -1.19
N ASN A 164 -19.07 -3.80 -1.88
CA ASN A 164 -19.95 -2.69 -1.51
C ASN A 164 -19.55 -1.95 -0.22
N PHE A 165 -18.32 -2.14 0.28
CA PHE A 165 -17.78 -1.44 1.45
C PHE A 165 -16.53 -0.64 1.05
N PRO A 166 -16.65 0.41 0.21
CA PRO A 166 -15.52 1.20 -0.22
C PRO A 166 -14.79 1.89 0.95
N ILE A 167 -13.50 2.10 0.78
CA ILE A 167 -12.65 2.79 1.76
C ILE A 167 -13.07 4.27 1.85
N ILE A 168 -13.24 4.76 3.07
CA ILE A 168 -13.61 6.16 3.34
C ILE A 168 -12.51 7.11 2.83
N GLY A 169 -12.93 8.17 2.14
CA GLY A 169 -12.02 9.14 1.52
C GLY A 169 -11.32 8.67 0.23
N ASP A 170 -11.71 7.51 -0.33
CA ASP A 170 -11.19 7.08 -1.63
C ASP A 170 -11.84 7.84 -2.79
N GLY A 171 -11.14 8.81 -3.36
CA GLY A 171 -11.64 9.63 -4.46
C GLY A 171 -11.89 8.91 -5.79
N LEU A 172 -11.38 7.68 -5.98
CA LEU A 172 -11.62 6.92 -7.22
C LEU A 172 -12.77 5.94 -7.07
N TYR A 173 -12.84 5.22 -5.94
CA TYR A 173 -13.76 4.10 -5.74
C TYR A 173 -14.84 4.37 -4.70
N GLY A 174 -14.75 5.46 -3.95
CA GLY A 174 -15.68 5.86 -2.89
C GLY A 174 -16.69 6.92 -3.30
N LYS A 175 -17.16 6.95 -4.56
CA LYS A 175 -18.20 7.91 -4.97
C LYS A 175 -19.47 7.71 -4.12
N GLY A 176 -19.95 8.76 -3.45
CA GLY A 176 -21.14 8.70 -2.57
C GLY A 176 -20.84 8.16 -1.14
N VAL A 177 -19.57 8.05 -0.79
CA VAL A 177 -19.11 7.66 0.56
C VAL A 177 -18.90 8.90 1.42
N ALA A 178 -18.93 8.74 2.75
CA ALA A 178 -18.63 9.80 3.71
C ALA A 178 -17.36 10.56 3.28
N GLU A 179 -17.50 11.88 3.10
CA GLU A 179 -16.38 12.73 2.75
C GLU A 179 -15.36 12.71 3.89
N HIS A 180 -14.09 12.50 3.55
CA HIS A 180 -13.01 12.53 4.50
C HIS A 180 -11.81 13.23 3.86
N PRO A 181 -11.03 14.06 4.59
CA PRO A 181 -9.89 14.80 4.04
C PRO A 181 -8.78 13.93 3.43
N ARG A 182 -8.80 12.62 3.73
CA ARG A 182 -7.82 11.64 3.28
C ARG A 182 -8.44 10.26 3.08
N MET A 183 -7.80 9.44 2.26
CA MET A 183 -8.11 8.02 2.18
C MET A 183 -7.67 7.31 3.47
N LEU A 184 -8.60 6.59 4.10
CA LEU A 184 -8.37 5.81 5.31
C LEU A 184 -7.83 4.42 4.96
N LEU A 185 -6.65 4.39 4.35
CA LEU A 185 -5.87 3.18 4.06
C LEU A 185 -4.39 3.40 4.41
N HIS A 186 -3.87 2.54 5.28
CA HIS A 186 -2.51 2.64 5.82
C HIS A 186 -1.80 1.28 5.73
N ALA A 187 -0.57 1.25 5.22
CA ALA A 187 0.32 0.08 5.29
C ALA A 187 0.95 0.03 6.69
N ASP A 188 0.46 -0.87 7.54
CA ASP A 188 0.79 -0.87 8.98
C ASP A 188 2.00 -1.74 9.29
N ASN A 189 2.05 -2.98 8.79
CA ASN A 189 3.16 -3.90 9.04
C ASN A 189 3.71 -4.57 7.79
N LEU A 190 5.02 -4.82 7.82
CA LEU A 190 5.71 -5.76 6.95
C LEU A 190 6.42 -6.81 7.79
N LEU A 191 6.20 -8.08 7.43
CA LEU A 191 6.89 -9.22 8.01
C LEU A 191 7.59 -10.01 6.90
N PHE A 192 8.89 -10.20 7.02
CA PHE A 192 9.71 -10.91 6.04
C PHE A 192 11.05 -11.36 6.65
N GLU A 193 11.72 -12.29 5.99
CA GLU A 193 13.08 -12.68 6.34
C GLU A 193 14.09 -11.76 5.64
N HIS A 194 15.02 -11.17 6.39
CA HIS A 194 16.04 -10.29 5.85
C HIS A 194 16.97 -11.07 4.90
N PRO A 195 17.11 -10.68 3.60
CA PRO A 195 17.77 -11.53 2.59
C PRO A 195 19.26 -11.88 2.84
N VAL A 196 19.98 -11.07 3.63
CA VAL A 196 21.38 -11.32 4.00
C VAL A 196 21.51 -12.00 5.37
N THR A 197 20.89 -11.43 6.40
CA THR A 197 21.07 -11.90 7.78
C THR A 197 20.17 -13.07 8.16
N ASN A 198 19.17 -13.41 7.34
CA ASN A 198 18.13 -14.40 7.60
C ASN A 198 17.34 -14.15 8.90
N LYS A 199 17.41 -12.93 9.45
CA LYS A 199 16.63 -12.54 10.61
C LYS A 199 15.20 -12.28 10.21
N GLU A 200 14.26 -12.68 11.05
CA GLU A 200 12.87 -12.30 10.89
C GLU A 200 12.72 -10.80 11.20
N MET A 201 12.19 -10.07 10.23
CA MET A 201 11.97 -8.63 10.30
C MET A 201 10.49 -8.37 10.54
N HIS A 202 10.21 -7.58 11.58
CA HIS A 202 8.89 -7.07 11.92
C HIS A 202 8.97 -5.56 11.93
N LEU A 203 8.52 -4.93 10.84
CA LEU A 203 8.55 -3.48 10.70
C LEU A 203 7.13 -2.93 10.75
N SER A 204 6.93 -1.86 11.51
CA SER A 204 5.62 -1.25 11.73
C SER A 204 5.64 0.27 11.55
N ALA A 205 4.60 0.81 10.92
CA ALA A 205 4.22 2.21 10.95
C ALA A 205 2.81 2.27 11.55
N PRO A 206 2.62 2.76 12.79
CA PRO A 206 1.30 2.75 13.42
C PRO A 206 0.28 3.60 12.65
N CYS A 207 -0.89 3.01 12.38
CA CYS A 207 -2.02 3.74 11.79
C CYS A 207 -2.57 4.82 12.74
N GLU A 208 -2.77 6.04 12.22
CA GLU A 208 -3.21 7.22 13.00
C GLU A 208 -4.73 7.40 13.09
N PHE A 209 -5.53 6.53 12.45
CA PHE A 209 -6.99 6.69 12.31
C PHE A 209 -7.78 5.46 12.72
#